data_AF-A0A1E3H8C0-F1
#
_entry.id   AF-A0A1E3H8C0-F1
#
_cell.length_a   1.000
_cell.length_b   1.000
_cell.length_c   1.000
_cell.angle_alpha   90.00
_cell.angle_beta   90.00
_cell.angle_gamma   90.00
#
_symmetry.space_group_name_H-M   'P 1'
#
loop_
_entity.id
_entity.type
_entity.pdbx_description
1 polymer ?
#
loop_
_entity_poly.entity_id
_entity_poly.type
_entity_poly.pdbx_seq_one_letter_code
_entity_poly.pdbx_strand_id
1 'polypeptide(L)' 'MTPLTISELNARRMRLAIYCTSCGRQRYLRGPFPEAAVIADLAAGMTCTRCRSREVEARAIDRDARTGFWPAEAG' A
#
# COMPACT_ATOMS: atom_id res chain seq x y z
N MET A 1 1.48 -10.37 15.37
CA MET A 1 1.55 -9.01 14.78
C MET A 1 0.15 -8.46 14.72
N THR A 2 -0.11 -7.29 15.31
CA THR A 2 -1.41 -6.64 15.21
C THR A 2 -1.64 -6.19 13.76
N PRO A 3 -2.78 -6.53 13.14
CA PRO A 3 -3.08 -6.11 11.77
C PRO A 3 -3.19 -4.58 11.70
N LEU A 4 -2.45 -3.96 10.78
CA LEU A 4 -2.47 -2.51 10.60
C LEU A 4 -3.75 -2.09 9.86
N THR A 5 -4.48 -1.16 10.44
CA THR A 5 -5.74 -0.62 9.89
C THR A 5 -5.52 0.67 9.10
N ILE A 6 -6.54 1.09 8.34
CA ILE A 6 -6.55 2.40 7.67
C ILE A 6 -6.50 3.56 8.67
N SER A 7 -7.20 3.45 9.80
CA SER A 7 -7.15 4.44 10.88
C SER A 7 -5.72 4.65 11.38
N GLU A 8 -5.00 3.56 11.68
CA GLU A 8 -3.61 3.62 12.14
C GLU A 8 -2.67 4.14 11.05
N LEU A 9 -2.89 3.77 9.79
CA LEU A 9 -2.12 4.26 8.65
C LEU A 9 -2.25 5.79 8.53
N ASN A 10 -3.46 6.32 8.69
CA ASN A 10 -3.72 7.76 8.68
C ASN A 10 -3.11 8.47 9.89
N ALA A 11 -3.26 7.90 11.09
CA ALA A 11 -2.69 8.44 12.33
C ALA A 11 -1.16 8.55 12.25
N ARG A 12 -0.51 7.56 11.63
CA ARG A 12 0.95 7.53 11.39
C ARG A 12 1.37 8.36 10.18
N ARG A 13 0.43 9.01 9.49
CA ARG A 13 0.67 9.77 8.25
C ARG A 13 1.43 8.96 7.21
N MET A 14 1.14 7.67 7.08
CA MET A 14 1.69 6.79 6.06
C MET A 14 0.80 6.81 4.81
N ARG A 15 1.28 6.26 3.68
CA ARG A 15 0.48 6.06 2.47
C ARG A 15 0.21 4.59 2.22
N LEU A 16 -1.01 4.28 1.78
CA LEU A 16 -1.33 2.94 1.30
C LEU A 16 -0.80 2.75 -0.12
N ALA A 17 -0.09 1.66 -0.36
CA ALA A 17 0.32 1.23 -1.68
C ALA A 17 0.00 -0.25 -1.89
N ILE A 18 -0.11 -0.64 -3.16
CA ILE A 18 -0.04 -2.03 -3.59
C ILE A 18 1.29 -2.28 -4.28
N TYR A 19 1.83 -3.46 -4.05
CA TYR A 19 3.04 -3.96 -4.69
C TYR A 19 2.76 -5.33 -5.31
N CYS A 20 3.05 -5.49 -6.59
CA CYS A 20 3.00 -6.78 -7.24
C CYS A 20 4.35 -7.48 -7.11
N THR A 21 4.41 -8.61 -6.41
CA THR A 21 5.65 -9.38 -6.23
C THR A 21 6.12 -10.05 -7.51
N SER A 22 5.20 -10.33 -8.44
CA SER A 22 5.52 -10.96 -9.72
C SER A 22 6.23 -10.02 -10.71
N CYS A 23 5.87 -8.73 -10.77
CA CYS A 23 6.44 -7.78 -11.74
C CYS A 23 7.10 -6.54 -11.14
N GLY A 24 7.17 -6.46 -9.81
CA GLY A 24 7.76 -5.34 -9.07
C GLY A 24 6.96 -4.04 -9.13
N ARG A 25 5.76 -4.03 -9.73
CA ARG A 25 5.00 -2.79 -9.89
C ARG A 25 4.41 -2.33 -8.56
N GLN A 26 4.79 -1.13 -8.14
CA GLN A 26 4.19 -0.43 -7.01
C GLN A 26 3.24 0.67 -7.48
N ARG A 27 2.13 0.87 -6.76
CA ARG A 27 1.20 1.98 -6.99
C ARG A 27 0.57 2.43 -5.67
N TYR A 28 0.49 3.73 -5.46
CA TYR A 28 -0.31 4.29 -4.36
C TYR A 28 -1.80 4.08 -4.59
N LEU A 29 -2.48 3.61 -3.56
CA LEU A 29 -3.92 3.55 -3.53
C LEU A 29 -4.46 4.85 -2.93
N ARG A 30 -5.46 5.43 -3.60
CA ARG A 30 -6.26 6.53 -3.09
C ARG A 30 -7.71 6.16 -3.28
N GLY A 31 -8.49 6.25 -2.21
CA GLY A 31 -9.91 5.92 -2.21
C GLY A 31 -10.50 6.02 -0.81
N PRO A 32 -11.84 6.08 -0.70
CA PRO A 32 -12.50 5.97 0.58
C PRO A 32 -12.38 4.52 1.07
N PHE A 33 -11.48 4.28 2.02
CA PHE A 33 -11.40 3.00 2.72
C PHE A 33 -12.02 3.12 4.11
N PRO A 34 -12.76 2.11 4.60
CA PRO A 34 -13.24 2.09 5.97
C PRO A 34 -12.06 2.19 6.95
N GLU A 35 -12.17 3.01 7.99
CA GLU A 35 -11.08 3.19 8.95
C GLU A 35 -10.67 1.89 9.66
N ALA A 36 -11.64 1.01 9.91
CA ALA A 36 -11.43 -0.31 10.51
C ALA A 36 -10.89 -1.36 9.52
N ALA A 37 -10.78 -1.04 8.22
CA ALA A 37 -10.26 -1.99 7.24
C ALA A 37 -8.79 -2.28 7.51
N VAL A 38 -8.43 -3.56 7.54
CA VAL A 38 -7.05 -4.02 7.65
C VAL A 38 -6.39 -3.90 6.29
N ILE A 39 -5.20 -3.29 6.24
CA ILE A 39 -4.54 -3.00 4.96
C ILE A 39 -4.25 -4.27 4.16
N ALA A 40 -3.87 -5.36 4.83
CA ALA A 40 -3.50 -6.62 4.18
C ALA A 40 -4.68 -7.22 3.40
N ASP A 41 -5.90 -7.05 3.92
CA ASP A 41 -7.13 -7.56 3.30
C ASP A 41 -7.53 -6.75 2.07
N LEU A 42 -7.05 -5.50 1.93
CA LEU A 42 -7.37 -4.67 0.77
C LEU A 42 -6.77 -5.23 -0.53
N ALA A 43 -5.70 -6.02 -0.45
CA ALA A 43 -5.14 -6.69 -1.63
C ALA A 43 -5.88 -7.99 -1.98
N ALA A 44 -6.73 -8.52 -1.08
CA ALA A 44 -7.46 -9.75 -1.32
C ALA A 44 -8.44 -9.57 -2.50
N GLY A 45 -8.19 -10.29 -3.59
CA GLY A 45 -8.97 -10.19 -4.82
C GLY A 45 -8.48 -9.13 -5.82
N MET A 46 -7.44 -8.37 -5.49
CA MET A 46 -6.79 -7.50 -6.47
C MET A 46 -5.92 -8.30 -7.43
N THR A 47 -5.80 -7.77 -8.65
CA THR A 47 -4.91 -8.32 -9.68
C THR A 47 -4.05 -7.20 -10.23
N CYS A 48 -2.77 -7.47 -10.47
CA CYS A 48 -1.87 -6.48 -11.03
C CYS A 48 -2.35 -6.05 -12.42
N THR A 49 -2.60 -4.76 -12.61
CA THR A 49 -3.07 -4.22 -13.90
C THR A 49 -2.04 -4.33 -15.03
N ARG A 50 -0.76 -4.58 -14.71
CA ARG A 50 0.32 -4.74 -15.69
C ARG A 50 0.51 -6.19 -16.12
N CYS A 51 0.74 -7.11 -15.17
CA CYS A 51 1.07 -8.51 -15.48
C CYS A 51 -0.09 -9.49 -15.28
N ARG A 52 -1.23 -9.02 -14.76
CA ARG A 52 -2.40 -9.84 -14.40
C ARG A 52 -2.15 -10.90 -13.32
N SER A 53 -1.02 -10.84 -12.62
CA SER A 53 -0.76 -11.70 -11.46
C SER A 53 -1.67 -11.32 -10.27
N ARG A 54 -2.10 -12.34 -9.52
CA ARG A 54 -2.81 -12.20 -8.23
C ARG A 54 -1.85 -12.02 -7.06
N GLU A 55 -0.55 -12.14 -7.29
CA GLU A 55 0.48 -11.91 -6.27
C GLU A 55 0.66 -10.39 -6.07
N VAL A 56 -0.29 -9.81 -5.37
CA VAL A 56 -0.34 -8.40 -5.01
C VAL A 56 -0.46 -8.28 -3.50
N GLU A 57 0.36 -7.42 -2.92
CA GLU A 57 0.38 -7.13 -1.50
C GLU A 57 0.03 -5.67 -1.26
N ALA A 58 -0.77 -5.40 -0.22
CA ALA A 58 -0.97 -4.06 0.29
C ALA A 58 0.09 -3.74 1.34
N ARG A 59 0.68 -2.55 1.24
CA ARG A 59 1.78 -2.10 2.09
C ARG A 59 1.53 -0.69 2.59
N ALA A 60 1.84 -0.46 3.86
CA ALA A 60 1.99 0.89 4.38
C ALA A 60 3.37 1.41 3.99
N ILE A 61 3.39 2.57 3.34
CA ILE A 61 4.59 3.24 2.88
C ILE A 61 4.82 4.43 3.80
N ASP A 62 5.95 4.43 4.49
CA ASP A 62 6.41 5.59 5.24
C ASP A 62 7.07 6.60 4.29
N ARG A 63 7.12 7.85 4.73
CA ARG A 63 7.92 8.88 4.08
C ARG A 63 9.39 8.58 4.37
N ASP A 64 10.26 8.78 3.39
CA ASP A 64 11.69 8.69 3.62
C ASP A 64 12.10 9.78 4.64
N ALA A 65 12.57 9.37 5.82
CA ALA A 65 12.93 10.28 6.89
C ALA A 65 14.14 11.18 6.55
N ARG A 66 14.98 10.77 5.59
CA ARG A 66 16.16 11.50 5.16
C ARG A 66 15.85 12.54 4.09
N THR A 67 14.93 12.22 3.18
CA THR A 67 14.65 13.07 2.00
C THR A 67 13.30 13.77 2.07
N GLY A 68 12.39 13.32 2.93
CA GLY A 68 11.03 13.83 3.03
C GLY A 68 10.12 13.43 1.86
N PHE A 69 10.63 12.68 0.88
CA PHE A 69 9.86 12.20 -0.27
C PHE A 69 9.24 10.84 -0.01
N TRP A 70 8.18 10.54 -0.77
CA TRP A 70 7.58 9.21 -0.72
C TRP A 70 8.37 8.26 -1.64
N PRO A 71 8.64 6.99 -1.24
CA PRO A 71 9.48 6.07 -1.99
C PRO A 71 9.13 5.86 -3.48
N ALA A 72 7.86 6.00 -3.88
CA ALA A 72 7.43 5.89 -5.28
C ALA A 72 7.47 7.22 -6.05
N GLU A 73 7.98 8.30 -5.45
CA GLU A 73 8.28 9.58 -6.11
C GLU A 73 9.77 9.70 -6.49
N ALA A 74 10.60 8.71 -6.13
CA ALA A 74 12.04 8.69 -6.40
C ALA A 74 12.44 8.03 -7.74
N GLY A 75 11.48 7.56 -8.55
CA GLY A 75 11.75 6.91 -9.84
C GLY A 75 10.51 6.56 -10.65
#